data_AF-A0A127SZ30-F1
#
_entry.id   AF-A0A127SZ30-F1
#
_cell.length_a   1.000
_cell.length_b   1.000
_cell.length_c   1.000
_cell.angle_alpha   90.00
_cell.angle_beta   90.00
_cell.angle_gamma   90.00
#
_symmetry.space_group_name_H-M   'P 1'
#
loop_
_entity.id
_entity.type
_entity.pdbx_description
1 polymer ?
#
loop_
_entity_poly.entity_id
_entity_poly.type
_entity_poly.pdbx_seq_one_letter_code
_entity_poly.pdbx_strand_id
1 'polypeptide(L)'
;SALTVIENAAKEPHIVDLANFLNSMGADIMGAGTDVIKVRGVQYLHGTTYSVIPDQIEAGTFMIAAAATHGDVLVKNVIPKHLEP
;
A
#
# COMPACT_ATOMS: atom_id res chain seq x y z
N SER A 1 -21.99 10.73 11.64
CA SER A 1 -20.59 10.59 11.24
C SER A 1 -20.36 11.42 9.99
N ALA A 2 -19.37 12.34 10.03
CA ALA A 2 -19.06 13.20 8.89
C ALA A 2 -18.32 12.40 7.80
N LEU A 3 -18.49 12.83 6.54
CA LEU A 3 -17.76 12.30 5.39
C LEU A 3 -16.66 13.29 5.01
N THR A 4 -15.42 12.82 5.00
CA THR A 4 -14.28 13.53 4.45
C THR A 4 -14.01 13.01 3.05
N VAL A 5 -13.79 13.91 2.10
CA VAL A 5 -13.43 13.59 0.71
C VAL A 5 -12.09 14.22 0.43
N ILE A 6 -11.13 13.41 -0.01
CA ILE A 6 -9.80 13.83 -0.44
C ILE A 6 -9.75 13.66 -1.96
N GLU A 7 -9.61 14.76 -2.67
CA GLU A 7 -9.50 14.79 -4.13
C GLU A 7 -8.03 14.92 -4.55
N ASN A 8 -7.70 14.45 -5.76
CA ASN A 8 -6.33 14.36 -6.27
C ASN A 8 -5.41 13.60 -5.30
N ALA A 9 -5.92 12.49 -4.76
CA ALA A 9 -5.21 11.68 -3.79
C ALA A 9 -4.04 10.91 -4.41
N ALA A 10 -2.98 10.74 -3.61
CA ALA A 10 -1.85 9.85 -3.89
C ALA A 10 -2.36 8.40 -4.12
N LYS A 11 -1.83 7.73 -5.14
CA LYS A 11 -2.26 6.40 -5.61
C LYS A 11 -1.26 5.30 -5.31
N GLU A 12 -0.16 5.66 -4.66
CA GLU A 12 0.96 4.79 -4.41
C GLU A 12 0.54 3.60 -3.53
N PRO A 13 1.16 2.43 -3.72
CA PRO A 13 0.77 1.21 -2.99
C PRO A 13 0.80 1.34 -1.46
N HIS A 14 1.68 2.17 -0.91
CA HIS A 14 1.75 2.42 0.53
C HIS A 14 0.53 3.20 1.07
N ILE A 15 -0.13 4.02 0.24
CA ILE A 15 -1.41 4.68 0.60
C ILE A 15 -2.53 3.64 0.67
N VAL A 16 -2.57 2.73 -0.31
CA VAL A 16 -3.52 1.62 -0.32
C VAL A 16 -3.33 0.72 0.89
N ASP A 17 -2.08 0.39 1.24
CA ASP A 17 -1.77 -0.46 2.38
C ASP A 17 -2.16 0.19 3.71
N LEU A 18 -1.91 1.49 3.88
CA LEU A 18 -2.36 2.24 5.06
C LEU A 18 -3.89 2.25 5.18
N ALA A 19 -4.61 2.46 4.08
CA ALA A 19 -6.08 2.41 4.09
C ALA A 19 -6.59 1.01 4.47
N ASN A 20 -5.98 -0.05 3.94
CA ASN A 20 -6.32 -1.43 4.28
C ASN A 20 -6.03 -1.74 5.75
N PHE A 21 -4.87 -1.30 6.27
CA PHE A 21 -4.52 -1.43 7.68
C PHE A 21 -5.57 -0.75 8.58
N LEU A 22 -5.90 0.51 8.32
CA LEU A 22 -6.90 1.25 9.10
C LEU A 22 -8.29 0.62 8.99
N ASN A 23 -8.69 0.13 7.81
CA ASN A 23 -9.94 -0.61 7.64
C ASN A 23 -9.93 -1.92 8.43
N SER A 24 -8.79 -2.60 8.55
CA SER A 24 -8.67 -3.79 9.40
C SER A 24 -8.77 -3.48 10.91
N MET A 25 -8.66 -2.20 11.29
CA MET A 25 -8.94 -1.69 12.64
C MET A 25 -10.39 -1.20 12.81
N GLY A 26 -11.24 -1.31 11.78
CA GLY A 26 -12.63 -0.87 11.79
C GLY A 26 -12.89 0.53 11.22
N ALA A 27 -11.94 1.12 10.49
CA ALA A 27 -12.20 2.34 9.74
C ALA A 27 -13.15 2.10 8.53
N ASP A 28 -13.74 3.17 8.01
CA ASP A 28 -14.53 3.16 6.78
C ASP A 28 -13.85 4.09 5.76
N ILE A 29 -12.82 3.56 5.09
CA ILE A 29 -12.02 4.23 4.05
C ILE A 29 -12.25 3.53 2.72
N MET A 30 -12.64 4.30 1.70
CA MET A 30 -12.90 3.81 0.35
C MET A 30 -12.11 4.62 -0.69
N GLY A 31 -11.77 3.99 -1.81
CA GLY A 31 -11.17 4.66 -2.97
C GLY A 31 -9.66 4.88 -2.90
N ALA A 32 -8.95 4.30 -1.91
CA ALA A 32 -7.49 4.29 -1.90
C ALA A 32 -6.95 3.61 -3.17
N GLY A 33 -5.95 4.23 -3.81
CA GLY A 33 -5.47 3.82 -5.14
C GLY A 33 -6.21 4.48 -6.31
N THR A 34 -7.14 5.38 -6.03
CA THR A 34 -7.83 6.23 -7.03
C THR A 34 -7.58 7.70 -6.75
N ASP A 35 -8.03 8.60 -7.64
CA ASP A 35 -7.93 10.06 -7.44
C ASP A 35 -8.76 10.58 -6.27
N VAL A 36 -9.71 9.80 -5.75
CA VAL A 36 -10.64 10.24 -4.70
C VAL A 36 -10.71 9.22 -3.57
N ILE A 37 -10.29 9.65 -2.37
CA ILE A 37 -10.46 8.87 -1.14
C ILE A 37 -11.61 9.44 -0.32
N LYS A 38 -12.48 8.56 0.16
CA LYS A 38 -13.61 8.91 1.02
C LYS A 38 -13.44 8.23 2.38
N VAL A 39 -13.52 9.03 3.44
CA VAL A 39 -13.41 8.54 4.82
C VAL A 39 -14.67 8.91 5.58
N ARG A 40 -15.39 7.90 6.08
CA ARG A 40 -16.52 8.12 6.99
C ARG A 40 -16.03 7.94 8.42
N GLY A 41 -16.23 8.96 9.26
CA GLY A 41 -15.83 8.87 10.67
C GLY A 41 -16.54 7.73 11.40
N VAL A 42 -15.79 6.96 12.18
CA VAL A 42 -16.28 5.88 13.07
C VAL A 42 -16.08 6.26 14.54
N GLN A 43 -16.77 5.59 15.46
CA GLN A 43 -16.72 5.93 16.89
C GLN A 43 -15.43 5.48 17.57
N TYR A 44 -14.90 4.33 17.15
CA TYR A 44 -13.67 3.76 17.69
C TYR A 44 -13.01 2.87 16.63
N LEU A 45 -11.69 2.75 16.73
CA LEU A 45 -10.91 1.72 16.07
C LEU A 45 -10.53 0.65 17.12
N HIS A 46 -10.20 -0.55 16.66
CA HIS A 46 -9.71 -1.64 17.50
C HIS A 46 -8.30 -2.07 17.10
N GLY A 47 -7.60 -2.75 18.01
CA GLY A 47 -6.33 -3.39 17.70
C GLY A 47 -6.50 -4.46 16.62
N THR A 48 -5.48 -4.63 15.79
CA THR A 48 -5.44 -5.65 14.74
C THR A 48 -4.02 -6.17 14.57
N THR A 49 -3.87 -7.33 13.94
CA THR A 49 -2.59 -7.80 13.42
C THR A 49 -2.66 -7.70 11.90
N TYR A 50 -1.72 -6.98 11.31
CA TYR A 50 -1.69 -6.71 9.88
C TYR A 50 -0.29 -6.93 9.33
N SER A 51 -0.21 -7.56 8.16
CA SER A 51 1.05 -7.78 7.45
C SER A 51 1.23 -6.67 6.43
N VAL A 52 2.26 -5.84 6.63
CA VAL A 52 2.61 -4.72 5.74
C VAL A 52 2.99 -5.26 4.36
N ILE A 53 2.65 -4.52 3.30
CA ILE A 53 3.11 -4.90 1.95
C ILE A 53 4.65 -4.94 1.87
N PRO A 54 5.23 -5.87 1.09
CA PRO A 54 6.67 -5.92 0.89
C PRO A 54 7.19 -4.64 0.22
N ASP A 55 8.36 -4.18 0.67
CA ASP A 55 8.97 -2.92 0.23
C ASP A 55 9.41 -3.02 -1.25
N GLN A 56 8.84 -2.15 -2.08
CA GLN A 56 9.11 -2.09 -3.52
C GLN A 56 10.46 -1.46 -3.85
N ILE A 57 10.97 -0.58 -3.00
CA ILE A 57 12.28 0.06 -3.18
C ILE A 57 13.40 -0.96 -2.89
N GLU A 58 13.19 -1.79 -1.87
CA GLU A 58 14.11 -2.88 -1.55
C GLU A 58 14.14 -3.92 -2.69
N ALA A 59 12.98 -4.35 -3.18
CA ALA A 59 12.89 -5.26 -4.33
C ALA A 59 13.56 -4.67 -5.59
N GLY A 60 13.34 -3.39 -5.87
CA GLY A 60 13.99 -2.63 -6.95
C GLY A 60 15.52 -2.66 -6.86
N THR A 61 16.05 -2.40 -5.67
CA THR A 61 17.50 -2.38 -5.41
C THR A 61 18.15 -3.74 -5.64
N PHE A 62 17.53 -4.82 -5.16
CA PHE A 62 18.03 -6.18 -5.39
C PHE A 62 18.03 -6.57 -6.88
N MET A 63 17.01 -6.15 -7.64
CA MET A 63 16.95 -6.39 -9.09
C MET A 63 18.07 -5.66 -9.85
N ILE A 64 18.34 -4.39 -9.53
CA ILE A 64 19.45 -3.63 -10.13
C ILE A 64 20.80 -4.24 -9.76
N ALA A 65 20.98 -4.65 -8.49
CA ALA A 65 22.22 -5.28 -8.03
C ALA A 65 22.48 -6.61 -8.76
N ALA A 66 21.47 -7.48 -8.87
CA ALA A 66 21.57 -8.76 -9.58
C ALA A 66 21.92 -8.56 -11.08
N ALA A 67 21.27 -7.60 -11.73
CA ALA A 67 21.56 -7.24 -13.12
C ALA A 67 23.00 -6.72 -13.30
N ALA A 68 23.46 -5.84 -12.40
CA ALA A 68 24.81 -5.29 -12.45
C ALA A 68 25.89 -6.36 -12.23
N THR A 69 25.64 -7.36 -11.37
CA THR A 69 26.59 -8.45 -11.09
C THR A 69 26.49 -9.64 -12.03
N HIS A 70 25.58 -9.62 -13.02
CA HIS A 70 25.24 -10.78 -13.86
C HIS A 70 24.87 -12.03 -13.03
N GLY A 71 24.21 -11.82 -11.89
CA GLY A 71 23.79 -12.89 -10.99
C GLY A 71 22.36 -13.35 -11.28
N ASP A 72 22.06 -14.62 -11.00
CA ASP A 72 20.69 -15.15 -11.04
C ASP A 72 20.08 -15.10 -9.64
N VAL A 73 19.06 -14.26 -9.44
CA VAL A 73 18.46 -14.00 -8.13
C VAL A 73 16.93 -14.12 -8.21
N LEU A 74 16.36 -14.97 -7.37
CA LEU A 74 14.91 -15.09 -7.19
C LEU A 74 14.45 -14.17 -6.06
N VAL A 75 13.84 -13.04 -6.41
CA VAL A 75 13.19 -12.15 -5.43
C VAL A 75 11.85 -12.77 -5.02
N LYS A 76 11.78 -13.29 -3.80
CA LYS A 76 10.52 -13.80 -3.21
C LYS A 76 9.76 -12.65 -2.57
N ASN A 77 8.44 -12.79 -2.46
CA ASN A 77 7.55 -11.84 -1.78
C ASN A 77 7.42 -10.47 -2.49
N VAL A 78 7.23 -10.49 -3.80
CA VAL A 78 6.97 -9.29 -4.61
C VAL A 78 5.52 -9.31 -5.08
N ILE A 79 4.85 -8.15 -5.08
CA ILE A 79 3.56 -7.97 -5.76
C ILE A 79 3.89 -7.34 -7.14
N PRO A 80 3.85 -8.12 -8.25
CA PRO A 80 4.36 -7.66 -9.56
C PRO A 80 3.68 -6.38 -10.06
N LYS A 81 2.40 -6.21 -9.73
CA LYS A 81 1.59 -5.04 -10.08
C LYS A 81 2.11 -3.71 -9.51
N HIS A 82 2.94 -3.75 -8.48
CA HIS A 82 3.51 -2.54 -7.88
C HIS A 82 4.88 -2.15 -8.48
N LEU A 83 5.36 -2.91 -9.47
CA LEU A 83 6.61 -2.65 -10.18
C LEU A 83 6.36 -2.19 -11.63
N GLU A 84 5.10 -1.96 -12.00
CA GLU A 84 4.73 -1.39 -13.30
C GLU A 84 5.02 0.13 -13.30
N PRO A 85 5.50 0.72 -14.42
CA PRO A 85 5.83 2.15 -14.51
C PRO A 85 4.63 3.09 -14.33
#